data_AF-A0A383E7K1-F1
#
_entry.id   AF-A0A383E7K1-F1
#
_cell.length_a   1.000
_cell.length_b   1.000
_cell.length_c   1.000
_cell.angle_alpha   90.00
_cell.angle_beta   90.00
_cell.angle_gamma   90.00
#
_symmetry.space_group_name_H-M   'P 1'
#
loop_
_entity.id
_entity.type
_entity.pdbx_description
1 polymer ?
#
loop_
_entity_poly.entity_id
_entity_poly.type
_entity_poly.pdbx_seq_one_letter_code
_entity_poly.pdbx_strand_id
1 'polypeptide(L)' 'MKIKVAATQMTCTWETEENITKATKLIKQAADEGANIILLQELF' A
#
# COMPACT_ATOMS: atom_id res chain seq x y z
N MET A 1 14.21 -16.58 10.98
CA MET A 1 12.87 -16.07 10.60
C MET A 1 12.99 -15.34 9.27
N LYS A 2 12.05 -15.52 8.35
CA LYS A 2 11.98 -14.79 7.07
C LYS A 2 10.80 -13.83 7.14
N ILE A 3 11.04 -12.55 6.90
CA ILE A 3 10.01 -11.50 6.84
C ILE A 3 9.89 -11.06 5.39
N LYS A 4 8.68 -11.10 4.83
CA LYS A 4 8.38 -10.52 3.53
C LYS A 4 7.88 -9.10 3.75
N VAL A 5 8.44 -8.15 3.03
CA VAL A 5 8.04 -6.74 3.10
C VAL A 5 7.57 -6.27 1.73
N ALA A 6 6.68 -5.27 1.70
CA ALA A 6 6.22 -4.62 0.49
C ALA A 6 6.44 -3.10 0.61
N ALA A 7 7.19 -2.54 -0.33
CA ALA A 7 7.20 -1.10 -0.60
C ALA A 7 6.22 -0.84 -1.74
N THR A 8 5.33 0.13 -1.55
CA THR A 8 4.25 0.39 -2.50
C THR A 8 4.44 1.74 -3.19
N GLN A 9 3.84 1.90 -4.37
CA GLN A 9 3.82 3.16 -5.11
C GLN A 9 2.47 3.33 -5.80
N MET A 10 1.91 4.53 -5.73
CA MET A 10 0.67 4.94 -6.36
C MET A 10 0.70 6.39 -6.82
N THR A 11 -0.16 6.71 -7.78
CA THR A 11 -0.48 8.10 -8.13
C THR A 11 -1.41 8.69 -7.07
N CYS A 12 -1.07 9.87 -6.55
CA CYS A 12 -1.90 10.62 -5.61
C CYS A 12 -2.69 11.71 -6.33
N THR A 13 -3.83 12.05 -5.76
CA THR A 13 -4.69 13.15 -6.19
C THR A 13 -5.01 14.06 -5.01
N TRP A 14 -5.73 15.15 -5.24
CA TRP A 14 -6.27 15.99 -4.17
C TRP A 14 -7.55 15.43 -3.55
N GLU A 15 -8.13 14.36 -4.11
CA GLU A 15 -9.30 13.69 -3.54
C GLU A 15 -8.84 12.59 -2.57
N THR A 16 -9.02 12.84 -1.29
CA THR A 16 -8.56 11.97 -0.21
C THR A 16 -9.16 10.56 -0.32
N GLU A 17 -10.44 10.44 -0.68
CA GLU A 17 -11.10 9.14 -0.77
C GLU A 17 -10.55 8.29 -1.93
N GLU A 18 -10.16 8.93 -3.03
CA GLU A 18 -9.52 8.25 -4.16
C GLU A 18 -8.15 7.68 -3.74
N ASN A 19 -7.37 8.45 -2.98
CA ASN A 19 -6.08 8.03 -2.46
C ASN A 19 -6.23 6.87 -1.46
N ILE A 20 -7.16 6.96 -0.51
CA ILE A 20 -7.47 5.89 0.46
C ILE A 20 -7.86 4.60 -0.27
N THR A 21 -8.67 4.70 -1.33
CA THR A 21 -9.11 3.55 -2.12
C THR A 21 -7.92 2.85 -2.81
N LYS A 22 -7.03 3.63 -3.44
CA LYS A 22 -5.81 3.10 -4.08
C LYS A 22 -4.86 2.45 -3.06
N ALA A 23 -4.60 3.13 -1.94
CA ALA A 23 -3.75 2.61 -0.87
C ALA A 23 -4.30 1.31 -0.30
N THR A 24 -5.61 1.23 -0.04
CA THR A 24 -6.27 0.03 0.47
C THR A 24 -6.15 -1.14 -0.50
N LYS A 25 -6.27 -0.90 -1.82
CA LYS A 25 -6.06 -1.93 -2.83
C LYS A 25 -4.63 -2.48 -2.79
N LEU A 26 -3.63 -1.61 -2.69
CA LEU A 26 -2.22 -2.01 -2.61
C LEU A 26 -1.92 -2.79 -1.33
N ILE A 27 -2.48 -2.38 -0.19
CA ILE A 27 -2.34 -3.10 1.08
C ILE A 27 -2.92 -4.52 0.96
N LYS A 28 -4.13 -4.66 0.42
CA LYS A 28 -4.78 -5.97 0.24
C LYS A 28 -3.96 -6.86 -0.68
N GLN A 29 -3.53 -6.34 -1.83
CA GLN A 29 -2.68 -7.09 -2.75
C GLN A 29 -1.37 -7.55 -2.09
N ALA A 30 -0.67 -6.67 -1.38
CA ALA A 30 0.58 -7.03 -0.70
C ALA A 30 0.37 -8.06 0.41
N ALA A 31 -0.74 -7.97 1.15
CA ALA A 31 -1.13 -8.95 2.15
C ALA A 31 -1.45 -10.32 1.53
N ASP A 32 -2.20 -10.35 0.42
CA ASP A 32 -2.52 -11.57 -0.33
C ASP A 32 -1.25 -12.23 -0.91
N GLU A 33 -0.25 -11.43 -1.28
CA GLU A 33 1.07 -11.91 -1.67
C GLU A 33 1.94 -12.35 -0.46
N GLY A 34 1.45 -12.22 0.77
CA GLY A 34 2.10 -12.69 1.99
C GLY A 34 3.09 -11.70 2.62
N ALA A 35 2.98 -10.41 2.35
CA ALA A 35 3.78 -9.40 3.04
C ALA A 35 3.39 -9.29 4.52
N ASN A 36 4.39 -9.24 5.40
CA ASN A 36 4.22 -9.04 6.84
C ASN A 36 4.26 -7.55 7.22
N ILE A 37 4.97 -6.74 6.44
CA ILE A 37 5.11 -5.29 6.64
C ILE A 37 4.87 -4.62 5.28
N ILE A 38 4.02 -3.60 5.25
CA ILE A 38 3.64 -2.88 4.04
C ILE A 38 3.87 -1.39 4.30
N LEU A 39 4.68 -0.75 3.45
CA LEU A 39 5.01 0.68 3.53
C LEU A 39 4.30 1.44 2.39
N LEU A 40 3.49 2.41 2.77
CA LEU A 40 2.90 3.41 1.87
C LEU A 40 3.88 4.58 1.68
N GLN A 41 3.79 5.25 0.54
CA GLN A 41 4.54 6.48 0.26
C GLN A 41 4.11 7.64 1.17
N GLU A 42 4.95 8.67 1.26
CA GLU A 42 4.63 9.89 2.00
C GLU A 42 3.48 10.68 1.33
N LEU A 43 2.57 11.23 2.15
CA LEU A 43 1.38 12.00 1.72
C LEU A 43 0.55 11.31 0.63
N PHE A 44 0.33 10.00 0.79
CA PHE A 44 -0.36 9.15 -0.18
C PHE A 44 -1.83 9.50 -0.41
#